data_AF-A0ABD1F5U3-F1
#
_entry.id   AF-A0ABD1F5U3-F1
#
_cell.length_a   1.000
_cell.length_b   1.000
_cell.length_c   1.000
_cell.angle_alpha   90.00
_cell.angle_beta   90.00
_cell.angle_gamma   90.00
#
_symmetry.space_group_name_H-M   'P 1'
#
loop_
_entity.id
_entity.type
_entity.pdbx_description
1 polymer ?
#
loop_
_entity_poly.entity_id
_entity_poly.type
_entity_poly.pdbx_seq_one_letter_code
_entity_poly.pdbx_strand_id
1 'polypeptide(L)'
;MKNRENQRIRFVARKKLDDIRESLNVKFQNEPKNYFFQANLTLTNTTSFVQLRNSFLCNKHYVCIFTHDCTAYITKLGVPDRDGILNFDDQFQFKIVDSNFDIQATLYSIRSPKTFAYICSCFKKKPSMKMVGEVHITMKNVRRNKLILQHPDFPTDAENNCWLSTKIEVKPKWPPGMKGKLKIAIIKNKIPGNFNLRWCIMENGYFKCYKYVPSKYSKSLVDELNLRKCTKAKKVYRSNKKMIKLEIVMSVCKKTVFLETDNDLEFNAWLKKIKNVMDFNKLWKKVDADVNRDDLELSIIPEE
;
A
#
# COMPACT_ATOMS: atom_id res chain seq x y z
N MET A 1 -41.72 8.83 5.21
CA MET A 1 -40.86 10.05 5.26
C MET A 1 -39.35 9.79 5.42
N LYS A 2 -38.88 8.80 6.21
CA LYS A 2 -37.43 8.51 6.40
C LYS A 2 -36.67 8.21 5.08
N ASN A 3 -37.33 7.54 4.12
CA ASN A 3 -36.71 7.13 2.85
C ASN A 3 -36.29 8.32 1.95
N ARG A 4 -37.14 9.37 1.83
CA ARG A 4 -36.84 10.56 1.01
C ARG A 4 -35.68 11.40 1.56
N GLU A 5 -35.47 11.40 2.87
CA GLU A 5 -34.38 12.14 3.52
C GLU A 5 -33.04 11.42 3.33
N ASN A 6 -33.01 10.10 3.53
CA ASN A 6 -31.83 9.28 3.24
C ASN A 6 -31.43 9.37 1.76
N GLN A 7 -32.41 9.43 0.84
CA GLN A 7 -32.14 9.67 -0.59
C GLN A 7 -31.47 11.03 -0.84
N ARG A 8 -31.92 12.10 -0.18
CA ARG A 8 -31.30 13.43 -0.30
C ARG A 8 -29.88 13.48 0.28
N ILE A 9 -29.64 12.80 1.40
CA ILE A 9 -28.30 12.69 2.01
C ILE A 9 -27.35 11.92 1.09
N ARG A 10 -27.79 10.79 0.54
CA ARG A 10 -27.03 10.01 -0.46
C ARG A 10 -26.74 10.82 -1.72
N PHE A 11 -27.69 11.64 -2.17
CA PHE A 11 -27.50 12.52 -3.32
C PHE A 11 -26.38 13.54 -3.10
N VAL A 12 -26.34 14.20 -1.93
CA VAL A 12 -25.27 15.16 -1.59
C VAL A 12 -23.91 14.46 -1.52
N ALA A 13 -23.84 13.28 -0.89
CA ALA A 13 -22.61 12.50 -0.81
C ALA A 13 -22.08 12.08 -2.20
N ARG A 14 -22.98 11.63 -3.09
CA ARG A 14 -22.63 11.27 -4.48
C ARG A 14 -22.14 12.47 -5.28
N LYS A 15 -22.86 13.60 -5.22
CA LYS A 15 -22.45 14.81 -5.91
C LYS A 15 -21.04 15.24 -5.48
N LYS A 16 -20.73 15.18 -4.18
CA LYS A 16 -19.40 15.50 -3.68
C LYS A 16 -18.31 14.56 -4.23
N LEU A 17 -18.61 13.26 -4.36
CA LEU A 17 -17.70 12.31 -4.98
C LEU A 17 -17.47 12.63 -6.46
N ASP A 18 -18.52 13.00 -7.20
CA ASP A 18 -18.43 13.36 -8.61
C ASP A 18 -17.59 14.64 -8.80
N ASP A 19 -17.84 15.69 -8.00
CA ASP A 19 -17.03 16.93 -7.99
C ASP A 19 -15.53 16.63 -7.72
N ILE A 20 -15.24 15.71 -6.78
CA ILE A 20 -13.87 15.29 -6.48
C ILE A 20 -13.26 14.57 -7.68
N ARG A 21 -13.97 13.63 -8.30
CA ARG A 21 -13.48 12.89 -9.48
C ARG A 21 -13.17 13.81 -10.66
N GLU A 22 -14.03 14.78 -10.93
CA GLU A 22 -13.78 15.80 -11.94
C GLU A 22 -12.50 16.59 -11.65
N SER A 23 -12.31 17.02 -10.40
CA SER A 23 -11.11 17.77 -10.00
C SER A 23 -9.82 16.93 -10.12
N LEU A 24 -9.89 15.63 -9.85
CA LEU A 24 -8.76 14.71 -10.00
C LEU A 24 -8.44 14.48 -11.49
N ASN A 25 -9.46 14.28 -12.33
CA ASN A 25 -9.26 14.09 -13.77
C ASN A 25 -8.56 15.26 -14.44
N VAL A 26 -8.80 16.50 -13.99
CA VAL A 26 -8.10 17.70 -14.49
C VAL A 26 -6.64 17.73 -14.05
N LYS A 27 -6.34 17.28 -12.83
CA LYS A 27 -4.97 17.28 -12.28
C LYS A 27 -4.05 16.20 -12.85
N PHE A 28 -4.60 15.06 -13.28
CA PHE A 28 -3.81 13.88 -13.66
C PHE A 28 -3.60 13.68 -15.17
N GLN A 29 -3.77 14.72 -15.99
CA GLN A 29 -3.62 14.59 -17.46
C GLN A 29 -2.18 14.47 -17.98
N ASN A 30 -1.14 14.63 -17.17
CA ASN A 30 0.23 14.57 -17.68
C ASN A 30 1.14 13.77 -16.76
N GLU A 31 1.51 12.57 -17.21
CA GLU A 31 2.84 11.97 -17.18
C GLU A 31 2.76 10.44 -17.01
N PRO A 32 3.34 9.64 -17.93
CA PRO A 32 3.54 8.23 -17.70
C PRO A 32 4.58 8.06 -16.59
N LYS A 33 4.11 7.96 -15.36
CA LYS A 33 4.96 7.66 -14.22
C LYS A 33 5.45 6.22 -14.33
N ASN A 34 6.73 6.06 -14.67
CA ASN A 34 7.42 4.78 -14.73
C ASN A 34 7.66 4.25 -13.31
N TYR A 35 6.60 3.77 -12.68
CA TYR A 35 6.67 3.24 -11.33
C TYR A 35 7.23 1.82 -11.34
N PHE A 36 8.41 1.67 -10.76
CA PHE A 36 9.12 0.38 -10.65
C PHE A 36 8.43 -0.62 -9.73
N PHE A 37 7.66 -0.11 -8.78
CA PHE A 37 6.92 -0.87 -7.79
C PHE A 37 5.43 -0.61 -7.98
N GLN A 38 4.65 -1.68 -8.03
CA GLN A 38 3.19 -1.59 -8.05
C GLN A 38 2.62 -2.51 -6.97
N ALA A 39 1.56 -2.09 -6.31
CA ALA A 39 0.80 -2.93 -5.40
C ALA A 39 -0.70 -2.73 -5.62
N ASN A 40 -1.49 -3.69 -5.15
CA ASN A 40 -2.91 -3.49 -4.95
C ASN A 40 -3.14 -3.31 -3.46
N LEU A 41 -3.78 -2.21 -3.07
CA LEU A 41 -4.18 -1.95 -1.71
C LEU A 41 -5.65 -2.28 -1.56
N THR A 42 -5.97 -3.07 -0.54
CA THR A 42 -7.35 -3.38 -0.17
C THR A 42 -7.61 -2.85 1.22
N LEU A 43 -8.47 -1.84 1.33
CA LEU A 43 -8.93 -1.29 2.60
C LEU A 43 -10.19 -2.05 3.01
N THR A 44 -10.22 -2.55 4.24
CA THR A 44 -11.35 -3.29 4.82
C THR A 44 -11.58 -2.82 6.26
N ASN A 45 -12.76 -3.12 6.81
CA ASN A 45 -13.13 -2.82 8.21
C ASN A 45 -12.83 -1.37 8.60
N THR A 46 -13.25 -0.43 7.75
CA THR A 46 -13.04 0.99 8.03
C THR A 46 -13.96 1.43 9.16
N THR A 47 -13.36 1.92 10.24
CA THR A 47 -14.06 2.54 11.36
C THR A 47 -13.50 3.92 11.64
N SER A 48 -14.30 4.77 12.28
CA SER A 48 -13.85 6.09 12.71
C SER A 48 -14.47 6.45 14.03
N PHE A 49 -13.77 7.23 14.84
CA PHE A 49 -14.33 7.79 16.06
C PHE A 49 -14.49 9.29 15.90
N VAL A 50 -15.61 9.80 16.38
CA VAL A 50 -15.86 11.24 16.45
C VAL A 50 -16.34 11.54 17.87
N GLN A 51 -15.61 12.40 18.59
CA GLN A 51 -16.02 12.78 19.92
C GLN A 51 -17.37 13.50 19.90
N LEU A 52 -18.36 12.94 20.60
CA LEU A 52 -19.73 13.42 20.66
C LEU A 52 -19.89 14.56 21.69
N ARG A 53 -19.12 15.65 21.59
CA ARG A 53 -19.41 16.86 22.39
C ARG A 53 -20.65 17.54 21.78
N ASN A 54 -21.78 17.55 22.48
CA ASN A 54 -23.05 18.22 22.14
C ASN A 54 -23.83 17.69 20.90
N SER A 55 -23.62 16.45 20.46
CA SER A 55 -24.21 15.92 19.22
C SER A 55 -25.57 15.24 19.33
N PHE A 56 -26.13 15.06 20.52
CA PHE A 56 -27.45 14.41 20.72
C PHE A 56 -28.63 15.16 20.06
N LEU A 57 -28.42 16.41 19.63
CA LEU A 57 -29.46 17.25 19.04
C LEU A 57 -29.43 17.30 17.50
N CYS A 58 -28.64 16.48 16.80
CA CYS A 58 -28.58 16.51 15.34
C CYS A 58 -28.40 15.11 14.74
N ASN A 59 -29.33 14.65 13.89
CA ASN A 59 -29.15 13.46 13.04
C ASN A 59 -28.01 13.71 12.03
N LYS A 60 -26.76 13.48 12.46
CA LYS A 60 -25.55 13.60 11.64
C LYS A 60 -25.24 12.24 11.04
N HIS A 61 -25.20 12.20 9.72
CA HIS A 61 -24.64 11.07 8.99
C HIS A 61 -23.20 11.38 8.64
N TYR A 62 -22.37 10.37 8.47
CA TYR A 62 -20.98 10.52 8.12
C TYR A 62 -20.65 9.67 6.90
N VAL A 63 -19.69 10.12 6.11
CA VAL A 63 -19.08 9.35 5.03
C VAL A 63 -17.58 9.61 5.03
N CYS A 64 -16.80 8.59 4.73
CA CYS A 64 -15.38 8.73 4.43
C CYS A 64 -15.20 8.66 2.91
N ILE A 65 -14.37 9.56 2.37
CA ILE A 65 -13.96 9.53 0.97
C ILE A 65 -12.47 9.21 0.94
N PHE A 66 -12.11 8.17 0.20
CA PHE A 66 -10.72 7.79 -0.07
C PHE A 66 -10.36 8.22 -1.48
N THR A 67 -9.25 8.93 -1.63
CA THR A 67 -8.77 9.42 -2.93
C THR A 67 -7.32 9.06 -3.13
N HIS A 68 -6.98 8.65 -4.35
CA HIS A 68 -5.61 8.40 -4.79
C HIS A 68 -5.55 8.50 -6.32
N ASP A 69 -4.65 9.34 -6.83
CA ASP A 69 -4.57 9.70 -8.24
C ASP A 69 -5.96 10.07 -8.82
N CYS A 70 -6.40 9.42 -9.90
CA CYS A 70 -7.73 9.64 -10.50
C CYS A 70 -8.84 8.78 -9.86
N THR A 71 -8.55 8.02 -8.80
CA THR A 71 -9.50 7.12 -8.16
C THR A 71 -10.06 7.73 -6.89
N ALA A 72 -11.40 7.70 -6.77
CA ALA A 72 -12.09 8.10 -5.55
C ALA A 72 -13.19 7.10 -5.19
N TYR A 73 -13.21 6.72 -3.91
CA TYR A 73 -14.21 5.84 -3.30
C TYR A 73 -14.92 6.56 -2.15
N ILE A 74 -16.18 6.20 -1.91
CA ILE A 74 -16.98 6.71 -0.80
C ILE A 74 -17.55 5.55 0.00
N THR A 75 -17.56 5.67 1.32
CA THR A 75 -18.23 4.72 2.19
C THR A 75 -19.75 4.82 2.12
N LYS A 76 -20.41 3.79 2.65
CA LYS A 76 -21.80 3.89 3.10
C LYS A 76 -21.93 4.98 4.15
N LEU A 77 -23.17 5.40 4.37
CA LEU A 77 -23.50 6.35 5.43
C LEU A 77 -23.32 5.68 6.79
N GLY A 78 -22.41 6.22 7.59
CA GLY A 78 -22.23 5.87 9.00
C GLY A 78 -23.06 6.78 9.91
N VAL A 79 -23.52 6.24 11.03
CA VAL A 79 -24.12 6.98 12.14
C VAL A 79 -23.36 6.56 13.39
N PRO A 80 -22.89 7.51 14.22
CA PRO A 80 -22.09 7.16 15.38
C PRO A 80 -22.95 6.41 16.40
N ASP A 81 -22.38 5.40 17.04
CA ASP A 81 -22.98 4.76 18.20
C ASP A 81 -22.89 5.66 19.45
N ARG A 82 -23.22 5.11 20.62
CA ARG A 82 -23.20 5.86 21.89
C ARG A 82 -21.81 6.30 22.29
N ASP A 83 -20.79 5.58 21.86
CA ASP A 83 -19.39 5.84 22.15
C ASP A 83 -18.74 6.74 21.08
N GLY A 84 -19.48 7.12 20.03
CA GLY A 84 -18.98 7.95 18.94
C GLY A 84 -18.28 7.18 17.83
N ILE A 85 -18.40 5.86 17.80
CA ILE A 85 -17.79 4.98 16.80
C ILE A 85 -18.70 4.87 15.57
N LEU A 86 -18.09 5.02 14.40
CA LEU A 86 -18.66 4.88 13.07
C LEU A 86 -18.10 3.61 12.43
N ASN A 87 -18.98 2.68 12.05
CA ASN A 87 -18.60 1.50 11.28
C ASN A 87 -19.12 1.63 9.85
N PHE A 88 -18.24 1.48 8.86
CA PHE A 88 -18.59 1.59 7.45
C PHE A 88 -18.69 0.24 6.73
N ASP A 89 -17.96 -0.78 7.21
CA ASP A 89 -17.95 -2.16 6.69
C ASP A 89 -17.88 -2.26 5.15
N ASP A 90 -17.08 -1.39 4.56
CA ASP A 90 -16.83 -1.35 3.13
C ASP A 90 -15.45 -1.88 2.79
N GLN A 91 -15.34 -2.44 1.58
CA GLN A 91 -14.08 -2.87 0.99
C GLN A 91 -13.75 -2.00 -0.22
N PHE A 92 -12.58 -1.37 -0.21
CA PHE A 92 -12.09 -0.56 -1.33
C PHE A 92 -10.78 -1.12 -1.85
N GLN A 93 -10.63 -1.12 -3.18
CA GLN A 93 -9.41 -1.60 -3.81
C GLN A 93 -8.78 -0.53 -4.70
N PHE A 94 -7.60 -0.07 -4.31
CA PHE A 94 -6.74 0.72 -5.18
C PHE A 94 -5.83 -0.23 -5.94
N LYS A 95 -5.98 -0.28 -7.26
CA LYS A 95 -5.19 -1.16 -8.13
C LYS A 95 -3.99 -0.38 -8.64
N ILE A 96 -2.83 -1.04 -8.68
CA ILE A 96 -1.62 -0.49 -9.31
C ILE A 96 -1.17 0.83 -8.66
N VAL A 97 -1.08 0.84 -7.32
CA VAL A 97 -0.47 1.96 -6.59
C VAL A 97 1.05 1.84 -6.59
N ASP A 98 1.76 2.95 -6.60
CA ASP A 98 3.23 2.97 -6.54
C ASP A 98 3.75 2.72 -5.11
N SER A 99 5.08 2.74 -4.90
CA SER A 99 5.67 2.60 -3.55
C SER A 99 5.57 3.85 -2.70
N ASN A 100 5.32 5.00 -3.34
CA ASN A 100 5.26 6.32 -2.71
C ASN A 100 3.79 6.79 -2.62
N PHE A 101 2.87 5.83 -2.59
CA PHE A 101 1.45 6.12 -2.69
C PHE A 101 1.04 7.01 -1.53
N ASP A 102 0.07 7.85 -1.82
CA ASP A 102 -0.59 8.68 -0.85
C ASP A 102 -2.09 8.56 -1.09
N ILE A 103 -2.77 7.83 -0.22
CA ILE A 103 -4.23 7.75 -0.20
C ILE A 103 -4.71 8.76 0.84
N GLN A 104 -5.35 9.83 0.37
CA GLN A 104 -6.01 10.78 1.25
C GLN A 104 -7.37 10.22 1.65
N ALA A 105 -7.58 10.06 2.96
CA ALA A 105 -8.86 9.69 3.56
C ALA A 105 -9.48 10.92 4.23
N THR A 106 -10.65 11.34 3.78
CA THR A 106 -11.34 12.52 4.31
C THR A 106 -12.70 12.14 4.88
N LEU A 107 -12.89 12.41 6.17
CA LEU A 107 -14.17 12.21 6.85
C LEU A 107 -15.04 13.46 6.70
N TYR A 108 -16.30 13.25 6.32
CA TYR A 108 -17.30 14.30 6.20
C TYR A 108 -18.52 14.01 7.07
N SER A 109 -19.09 15.07 7.64
CA SER A 109 -20.39 15.05 8.29
C SER A 109 -21.46 15.64 7.38
N ILE A 110 -22.62 15.00 7.31
CA ILE A 110 -23.79 15.45 6.58
C ILE A 110 -24.88 15.75 7.58
N ARG A 111 -25.26 17.02 7.67
CA ARG A 111 -26.32 17.47 8.57
C ARG A 111 -27.66 17.47 7.83
N SER A 112 -28.63 16.74 8.39
CA SER A 112 -30.01 16.85 7.92
C SER A 112 -30.69 18.08 8.50
N PRO A 113 -31.54 18.80 7.73
CA PRO A 113 -32.22 20.01 8.18
C PRO A 113 -33.26 19.77 9.28
N LYS A 114 -33.75 18.53 9.47
CA LYS A 114 -34.90 18.26 10.36
C LYS A 114 -34.66 18.66 11.81
N THR A 115 -33.43 18.63 12.30
CA THR A 115 -33.11 19.06 13.67
C THR A 115 -32.97 20.57 13.84
N PHE A 116 -32.86 21.34 12.74
CA PHE A 116 -32.80 22.82 12.79
C PHE A 116 -34.16 23.48 12.48
N ALA A 117 -35.13 22.71 12.00
CA ALA A 117 -36.45 23.21 11.62
C ALA A 117 -37.31 23.69 12.80
N TYR A 118 -36.96 23.32 14.04
CA TYR A 118 -37.70 23.75 15.23
C TYR A 118 -37.31 25.16 15.71
N ILE A 119 -36.18 25.72 15.26
CA ILE A 119 -35.67 27.02 15.75
C ILE A 119 -35.74 28.12 14.68
N CYS A 120 -35.81 27.79 13.38
CA CYS A 120 -35.96 28.78 12.31
C CYS A 120 -36.85 28.23 11.18
N SER A 121 -38.15 28.56 11.21
CA SER A 121 -39.16 28.14 10.22
C SER A 121 -38.97 28.71 8.81
N CYS A 122 -37.99 29.59 8.58
CA CYS A 122 -37.83 30.31 7.31
C CYS A 122 -36.88 29.66 6.28
N PHE A 123 -36.17 28.57 6.62
CA PHE A 123 -35.23 27.95 5.67
C PHE A 123 -35.39 26.43 5.62
N LYS A 124 -36.02 25.92 4.55
CA LYS A 124 -35.83 24.54 4.08
C LYS A 124 -34.37 24.37 3.62
N LYS A 125 -33.42 24.31 4.56
CA LYS A 125 -32.00 24.13 4.24
C LYS A 125 -31.85 22.80 3.49
N LYS A 126 -31.04 22.75 2.43
CA LYS A 126 -30.63 21.48 1.81
C LYS A 126 -29.66 20.77 2.76
N PRO A 127 -29.53 19.43 2.72
CA PRO A 127 -28.48 18.75 3.48
C PRO A 127 -27.13 19.35 3.11
N SER A 128 -26.33 19.67 4.12
CA SER A 128 -25.00 20.27 3.94
C SER A 128 -23.93 19.29 4.39
N MET A 129 -22.86 19.17 3.60
CA MET A 129 -21.70 18.33 3.89
C MET A 129 -20.55 19.21 4.37
N LYS A 130 -19.93 18.87 5.51
CA LYS A 130 -18.78 19.57 6.07
C LYS A 130 -17.66 18.58 6.37
N MET A 131 -16.43 18.96 6.06
CA MET A 131 -15.26 18.16 6.42
C MET A 131 -15.11 18.12 7.95
N VAL A 132 -14.75 16.95 8.47
CA VAL A 132 -14.50 16.69 9.90
C VAL A 132 -13.01 16.52 10.14
N GLY A 133 -12.30 15.91 9.19
CA GLY A 133 -10.85 15.84 9.17
C GLY A 133 -10.36 14.97 8.02
N GLU A 134 -9.06 14.95 7.83
CA GLU A 134 -8.37 14.20 6.79
C GLU A 134 -7.08 13.57 7.30
N VAL A 135 -6.66 12.49 6.66
CA VAL A 135 -5.37 11.85 6.93
C VAL A 135 -4.81 11.23 5.65
N HIS A 136 -3.49 11.26 5.55
CA HIS A 136 -2.74 10.68 4.44
C HIS A 136 -2.24 9.28 4.81
N ILE A 137 -2.72 8.28 4.11
CA ILE A 137 -2.28 6.89 4.23
C ILE A 137 -1.16 6.68 3.23
N THR A 138 0.04 6.44 3.74
CA THR A 138 1.27 6.24 2.98
C THR A 138 1.92 4.92 3.36
N MET A 139 2.94 4.49 2.63
CA MET A 139 3.70 3.27 2.97
C MET A 139 4.22 3.26 4.42
N LYS A 140 4.49 4.44 5.02
CA LYS A 140 5.00 4.57 6.40
C LYS A 140 3.96 4.25 7.47
N ASN A 141 2.67 4.48 7.21
CA ASN A 141 1.60 4.32 8.19
C ASN A 141 0.50 3.35 7.76
N VAL A 142 0.65 2.69 6.60
CA VAL A 142 -0.33 1.75 6.01
C VAL A 142 -0.71 0.58 6.93
N ARG A 143 0.14 0.23 7.90
CA ARG A 143 -0.11 -0.82 8.88
C ARG A 143 -0.55 -0.32 10.25
N ARG A 144 -0.62 1.00 10.46
CA ARG A 144 -1.12 1.54 11.73
C ARG A 144 -2.61 1.25 11.84
N ASN A 145 -3.01 0.72 12.98
CA ASN A 145 -4.41 0.44 13.27
C ASN A 145 -5.23 1.71 13.49
N LYS A 146 -4.59 2.82 13.90
CA LYS A 146 -5.25 4.09 14.20
C LYS A 146 -4.50 5.24 13.53
N LEU A 147 -5.22 6.04 12.76
CA LEU A 147 -4.73 7.20 12.04
C LEU A 147 -5.48 8.43 12.53
N ILE A 148 -4.76 9.42 13.06
CA ILE A 148 -5.35 10.64 13.61
C ILE A 148 -5.81 11.52 12.45
N LEU A 149 -7.07 11.95 12.49
CA LEU A 149 -7.63 12.85 11.49
C LEU A 149 -7.24 14.29 11.85
N GLN A 150 -6.61 14.98 10.91
CA GLN A 150 -6.25 16.40 11.04
C GLN A 150 -7.34 17.26 10.43
N HIS A 151 -7.62 18.42 11.02
CA HIS A 151 -8.52 19.40 10.41
C HIS A 151 -7.75 20.71 10.22
N PRO A 152 -7.81 21.35 9.05
CA PRO A 152 -7.03 22.55 8.76
C PRO A 152 -7.32 23.71 9.73
N ASP A 153 -8.57 23.79 10.21
CA ASP A 153 -9.00 24.86 11.12
C ASP A 153 -8.92 24.51 12.63
N PHE A 154 -8.47 23.30 13.02
CA PHE A 154 -8.34 22.92 14.43
C PHE A 154 -6.91 22.45 14.75
N PRO A 155 -6.27 22.99 15.80
CA PRO A 155 -4.91 22.60 16.18
C PRO A 155 -4.82 21.11 16.53
N THR A 156 -3.67 20.52 16.19
CA THR A 156 -3.30 19.10 16.28
C THR A 156 -3.29 18.48 17.68
N ASP A 157 -3.54 19.26 18.74
CA ASP A 157 -3.35 18.86 20.14
C ASP A 157 -4.50 18.03 20.72
N ALA A 158 -5.17 17.26 19.89
CA ALA A 158 -6.24 16.38 20.34
C ALA A 158 -6.21 15.03 19.63
N GLU A 159 -5.17 14.25 19.92
CA GLU A 159 -4.97 12.86 19.48
C GLU A 159 -6.15 11.93 19.81
N ASN A 160 -7.11 12.39 20.62
CA ASN A 160 -8.31 11.68 21.04
C ASN A 160 -9.64 12.23 20.51
N ASN A 161 -9.66 13.28 19.68
CA ASN A 161 -10.93 13.88 19.24
C ASN A 161 -11.53 13.24 17.98
N CYS A 162 -10.68 12.76 17.06
CA CYS A 162 -11.13 12.08 15.85
C CYS A 162 -10.05 11.20 15.24
N TRP A 163 -10.38 9.96 14.91
CA TRP A 163 -9.45 9.04 14.27
C TRP A 163 -10.15 8.13 13.26
N LEU A 164 -9.36 7.55 12.37
CA LEU A 164 -9.75 6.55 11.37
C LEU A 164 -8.94 5.27 11.62
N SER A 165 -9.61 4.12 11.61
CA SER A 165 -8.99 2.80 11.57
C SER A 165 -9.42 2.10 10.30
N THR A 166 -8.48 1.48 9.60
CA THR A 166 -8.78 0.65 8.45
C THR A 166 -7.73 -0.44 8.33
N LYS A 167 -8.16 -1.66 8.03
CA LYS A 167 -7.24 -2.77 7.75
C LYS A 167 -6.83 -2.70 6.30
N ILE A 168 -5.53 -2.53 6.06
CA ILE A 168 -4.99 -2.41 4.71
C ILE A 168 -4.19 -3.66 4.34
N GLU A 169 -4.73 -4.45 3.43
CA GLU A 169 -4.02 -5.57 2.82
C GLU A 169 -3.25 -5.04 1.60
N VAL A 170 -1.93 -5.19 1.61
CA VAL A 170 -1.09 -4.83 0.48
C VAL A 170 -0.65 -6.06 -0.29
N LYS A 171 -1.11 -6.18 -1.54
CA LYS A 171 -0.70 -7.24 -2.47
C LYS A 171 0.31 -6.68 -3.46
N PRO A 172 1.62 -6.92 -3.27
CA PRO A 172 2.61 -6.45 -4.21
C PRO A 172 2.43 -7.12 -5.58
N LYS A 173 2.51 -6.31 -6.63
CA LYS A 173 2.54 -6.77 -8.01
C LYS A 173 4.00 -6.87 -8.44
N TRP A 174 4.51 -8.09 -8.46
CA TRP A 174 5.87 -8.33 -8.93
C TRP A 174 6.01 -7.89 -10.39
N PRO A 175 7.10 -7.20 -10.75
CA PRO A 175 7.32 -6.82 -12.13
C PRO A 175 7.48 -8.09 -12.99
N PRO A 176 7.13 -8.06 -14.29
CA PRO A 176 7.10 -9.24 -15.15
C PRO A 176 8.36 -10.10 -15.04
N GLY A 177 8.22 -11.42 -15.01
CA GLY A 177 9.37 -12.30 -14.84
C GLY A 177 10.41 -12.10 -15.95
N MET A 178 11.69 -12.24 -15.62
CA MET A 178 12.78 -12.19 -16.60
C MET A 178 13.28 -13.61 -16.87
N LYS A 179 13.43 -13.97 -18.14
CA LYS A 179 13.90 -15.30 -18.57
C LYS A 179 15.05 -15.14 -19.54
N GLY A 180 16.03 -16.04 -19.48
CA GLY A 180 17.16 -16.02 -20.40
C GLY A 180 18.18 -17.10 -20.11
N LYS A 181 19.12 -17.29 -21.03
CA LYS A 181 20.29 -18.15 -20.82
C LYS A 181 21.37 -17.35 -20.11
N LEU A 182 21.95 -17.92 -19.05
CA LEU A 182 23.04 -17.30 -18.30
C LEU A 182 24.12 -18.33 -18.02
N LYS A 183 25.39 -17.92 -18.08
CA LYS A 183 26.48 -18.69 -17.51
C LYS A 183 26.54 -18.40 -16.02
N ILE A 184 26.40 -19.45 -15.22
CA ILE A 184 26.29 -19.33 -13.77
C ILE A 184 27.35 -20.16 -13.09
N ALA A 185 28.04 -19.54 -12.13
CA ALA A 185 28.85 -20.23 -11.13
C ALA A 185 28.31 -19.94 -9.74
N ILE A 186 28.16 -21.00 -8.95
CA ILE A 186 27.62 -20.95 -7.59
C ILE A 186 28.70 -21.41 -6.62
N ILE A 187 29.14 -20.52 -5.75
CA ILE A 187 30.11 -20.82 -4.69
C ILE A 187 29.35 -20.95 -3.37
N LYS A 188 29.46 -22.12 -2.73
CA LYS A 188 28.86 -22.40 -1.43
C LYS A 188 29.99 -22.75 -0.45
N ASN A 189 30.06 -22.09 0.70
CA ASN A 189 31.04 -22.39 1.75
C ASN A 189 32.50 -22.46 1.24
N LYS A 190 32.92 -21.49 0.40
CA LYS A 190 34.24 -21.44 -0.23
C LYS A 190 34.56 -22.58 -1.24
N ILE A 191 33.63 -23.50 -1.49
CA ILE A 191 33.78 -24.51 -2.55
C ILE A 191 33.49 -23.82 -3.90
N PRO A 192 34.49 -23.72 -4.80
CA PRO A 192 34.31 -23.07 -6.09
C PRO A 192 33.34 -23.89 -6.96
N GLY A 193 32.38 -23.20 -7.56
CA GLY A 193 31.48 -23.81 -8.55
C GLY A 193 31.97 -23.58 -9.98
N ASN A 194 31.72 -24.56 -10.85
CA ASN A 194 32.00 -24.44 -12.28
C ASN A 194 30.95 -23.55 -12.97
N PHE A 195 31.40 -22.76 -13.95
CA PHE A 195 30.51 -22.02 -14.83
C PHE A 195 29.77 -22.98 -15.75
N ASN A 196 28.44 -22.95 -15.66
CA ASN A 196 27.58 -23.75 -16.51
C ASN A 196 26.54 -22.86 -17.16
N LEU A 197 26.28 -23.07 -18.45
CA LEU A 197 25.16 -22.41 -19.13
C LEU A 197 23.85 -23.01 -18.61
N ARG A 198 22.95 -22.15 -18.12
CA ARG A 198 21.67 -22.53 -17.51
C ARG A 198 20.54 -21.68 -18.08
N TRP A 199 19.35 -22.28 -18.14
CA TRP A 199 18.13 -21.52 -18.38
C TRP A 199 17.65 -20.92 -17.07
N CYS A 200 17.50 -19.60 -17.03
CA CYS A 200 17.26 -18.87 -15.80
C CYS A 200 15.94 -18.14 -15.85
N ILE A 201 15.20 -18.19 -14.74
CA ILE A 201 13.90 -17.53 -14.59
C ILE A 201 13.94 -16.75 -13.29
N MET A 202 13.68 -15.45 -13.35
CA MET A 202 13.44 -14.61 -12.20
C MET A 202 11.97 -14.23 -12.13
N GLU A 203 11.29 -14.64 -11.05
CA GLU A 203 9.88 -14.40 -10.82
C GLU A 203 9.60 -14.35 -9.32
N ASN A 204 8.67 -13.49 -8.88
CA ASN A 204 8.17 -13.43 -7.50
C ASN A 204 9.25 -13.29 -6.39
N GLY A 205 10.39 -12.67 -6.72
CA GLY A 205 11.51 -12.52 -5.79
C GLY A 205 12.45 -13.73 -5.70
N TYR A 206 12.25 -14.73 -6.55
CA TYR A 206 13.10 -15.91 -6.68
C TYR A 206 13.85 -15.88 -8.01
N PHE A 207 15.06 -16.40 -8.00
CA PHE A 207 15.86 -16.65 -9.18
C PHE A 207 16.12 -18.15 -9.28
N LYS A 208 15.56 -18.79 -10.30
CA LYS A 208 15.56 -20.23 -10.52
C LYS A 208 16.47 -20.58 -11.69
N CYS A 209 17.31 -21.58 -11.50
CA CYS A 209 18.24 -22.09 -12.51
C CYS A 209 17.81 -23.48 -12.96
N TYR A 210 17.68 -23.69 -14.26
CA TYR A 210 17.32 -24.97 -14.85
C TYR A 210 18.43 -25.49 -15.77
N LYS A 211 18.58 -26.81 -15.84
CA LYS A 211 19.51 -27.46 -16.78
C LYS A 211 19.05 -27.27 -18.23
N TYR A 212 17.74 -27.29 -18.45
CA TYR A 212 17.11 -27.10 -19.76
C TYR A 212 15.93 -26.12 -19.64
N VAL A 213 15.35 -25.72 -20.77
CA VAL A 213 14.10 -24.95 -20.74
C VAL A 213 13.02 -25.80 -20.06
N PRO A 214 12.39 -25.33 -18.96
CA PRO A 214 11.40 -26.12 -18.25
C PRO A 214 10.17 -26.35 -19.13
N SER A 215 9.80 -27.62 -19.31
CA SER A 215 8.54 -28.07 -19.93
C SER A 215 7.61 -28.63 -18.85
N LYS A 216 6.32 -28.80 -19.16
CA LYS A 216 5.32 -29.38 -18.24
C LYS A 216 5.73 -30.74 -17.64
N TYR A 217 6.67 -31.45 -18.26
CA TYR A 217 7.06 -32.82 -17.93
C TYR A 217 8.48 -32.94 -17.35
N SER A 218 9.22 -31.84 -17.18
CA SER A 218 10.65 -31.87 -16.85
C SER A 218 10.97 -31.14 -15.54
N LYS A 219 11.34 -31.90 -14.49
CA LYS A 219 11.95 -31.37 -13.26
C LYS A 219 13.46 -31.21 -13.48
N SER A 220 13.86 -30.13 -14.15
CA SER A 220 15.28 -29.81 -14.42
C SER A 220 15.83 -28.67 -13.56
N LEU A 221 15.17 -28.36 -12.44
CA LEU A 221 15.60 -27.32 -11.50
C LEU A 221 16.93 -27.74 -10.85
N VAL A 222 17.95 -26.92 -11.06
CA VAL A 222 19.29 -27.10 -10.49
C VAL A 222 19.41 -26.35 -9.18
N ASP A 223 18.86 -25.14 -9.13
CA ASP A 223 18.99 -24.28 -7.96
C ASP A 223 17.88 -23.24 -7.90
N GLU A 224 17.54 -22.82 -6.68
CA GLU A 224 16.61 -21.75 -6.40
C GLU A 224 17.21 -20.78 -5.38
N LEU A 225 17.27 -19.52 -5.77
CA LEU A 225 17.84 -18.44 -4.99
C LEU A 225 16.73 -17.48 -4.58
N ASN A 226 16.51 -17.38 -3.28
CA ASN A 226 15.62 -16.37 -2.73
C ASN A 226 16.35 -15.01 -2.71
N LEU A 227 15.99 -14.10 -3.63
CA LEU A 227 16.62 -12.79 -3.74
C LEU A 227 16.28 -11.86 -2.56
N ARG A 228 15.27 -12.19 -1.73
CA ARG A 228 15.00 -11.50 -0.45
C ARG A 228 16.10 -11.68 0.59
N LYS A 229 16.91 -12.72 0.41
CA LYS A 229 18.10 -13.02 1.21
C LYS A 229 19.39 -12.50 0.57
N CYS A 230 19.30 -11.84 -0.59
CA CYS A 230 20.45 -11.21 -1.22
C CYS A 230 20.82 -9.93 -0.48
N THR A 231 22.05 -9.84 0.01
CA THR A 231 22.58 -8.66 0.70
C THR A 231 23.26 -7.70 -0.26
N LYS A 232 23.84 -8.22 -1.35
CA LYS A 232 24.61 -7.42 -2.31
C LYS A 232 24.48 -7.95 -3.73
N ALA A 233 24.21 -7.05 -4.67
CA ALA A 233 24.32 -7.28 -6.11
C ALA A 233 25.21 -6.20 -6.72
N LYS A 234 26.34 -6.59 -7.32
CA LYS A 234 27.27 -5.65 -7.94
C LYS A 234 27.87 -6.18 -9.22
N LYS A 235 28.25 -5.24 -10.10
CA LYS A 235 29.10 -5.49 -11.25
C LYS A 235 30.51 -5.87 -10.77
N VAL A 236 31.07 -6.91 -11.36
CA VAL A 236 32.46 -7.34 -11.15
C VAL A 236 33.07 -7.73 -12.49
N TYR A 237 34.40 -7.74 -12.55
CA TYR A 237 35.15 -8.24 -13.69
C TYR A 237 35.96 -9.47 -13.25
N ARG A 238 35.92 -10.53 -14.04
CA ARG A 238 36.76 -11.72 -13.85
C ARG A 238 37.25 -12.19 -15.21
N SER A 239 38.57 -12.28 -15.38
CA SER A 239 39.21 -12.69 -16.65
C SER A 239 38.70 -11.86 -17.84
N ASN A 240 38.66 -10.53 -17.69
CA ASN A 240 38.11 -9.56 -18.66
C ASN A 240 36.63 -9.70 -19.02
N LYS A 241 35.89 -10.57 -18.33
CA LYS A 241 34.44 -10.71 -18.51
C LYS A 241 33.67 -9.94 -17.46
N LYS A 242 32.63 -9.24 -17.91
CA LYS A 242 31.69 -8.49 -17.08
C LYS A 242 30.67 -9.45 -16.47
N MET A 243 30.55 -9.47 -15.14
CA MET A 243 29.67 -10.38 -14.42
C MET A 243 28.89 -9.68 -13.31
N ILE A 244 27.74 -10.24 -12.95
CA ILE A 244 26.96 -9.83 -11.79
C ILE A 244 27.30 -10.76 -10.63
N LYS A 245 27.85 -10.21 -9.55
CA LYS A 245 28.07 -10.94 -8.29
C LYS A 245 26.89 -10.72 -7.36
N LEU A 246 26.26 -11.81 -6.93
CA LEU A 246 25.22 -11.86 -5.90
C LEU A 246 25.77 -12.50 -4.64
N GLU A 247 25.53 -11.86 -3.51
CA GLU A 247 25.83 -12.39 -2.18
C GLU A 247 24.51 -12.67 -1.47
N ILE A 248 24.26 -13.94 -1.13
CA ILE A 248 23.01 -14.41 -0.54
C ILE A 248 23.31 -15.05 0.81
N VAL A 249 22.65 -14.56 1.85
CA VAL A 249 22.77 -15.08 3.21
C VAL A 249 21.66 -16.08 3.47
N MET A 250 22.03 -17.34 3.63
CA MET A 250 21.12 -18.39 4.09
C MET A 250 21.31 -18.63 5.59
N SER A 251 20.36 -19.30 6.24
CA SER A 251 20.35 -19.51 7.70
C SER A 251 21.66 -20.07 8.25
N VAL A 252 22.32 -20.95 7.49
CA VAL A 252 23.52 -21.68 7.93
C VAL A 252 24.74 -21.43 7.05
N CYS A 253 24.62 -20.64 5.97
CA CYS A 253 25.75 -20.39 5.07
C CYS A 253 25.58 -19.16 4.18
N LYS A 254 26.71 -18.69 3.65
CA LYS A 254 26.76 -17.67 2.60
C LYS A 254 26.94 -18.33 1.24
N LYS A 255 26.13 -17.92 0.28
CA LYS A 255 26.18 -18.36 -1.12
C LYS A 255 26.56 -17.18 -1.99
N THR A 256 27.61 -17.32 -2.79
CA THR A 256 28.00 -16.32 -3.78
C THR A 256 27.68 -16.85 -5.16
N VAL A 257 26.99 -16.04 -5.96
CA VAL A 257 26.58 -16.42 -7.31
C VAL A 257 27.15 -15.42 -8.30
N PHE A 258 27.75 -15.93 -9.37
CA PHE A 258 28.24 -15.13 -10.49
C PHE A 258 27.37 -15.41 -11.70
N LEU A 259 26.86 -14.36 -12.33
CA LEU A 259 26.09 -14.40 -13.56
C LEU A 259 26.87 -13.71 -14.67
N GLU A 260 27.11 -14.42 -15.76
CA GLU A 260 27.68 -13.91 -17.01
C GLU A 260 26.58 -13.94 -18.09
N THR A 261 26.42 -12.82 -18.78
CA THR A 261 25.53 -12.62 -19.93
C THR A 261 26.34 -12.55 -21.21
N ASP A 262 25.68 -12.75 -22.36
CA ASP A 262 26.37 -12.73 -23.65
C ASP A 262 26.68 -11.30 -24.12
N ASN A 263 25.87 -10.31 -23.70
CA ASN A 263 26.05 -8.91 -24.08
C ASN A 263 25.75 -7.92 -22.94
N ASP A 264 26.08 -6.66 -23.19
CA ASP A 264 25.93 -5.56 -22.23
C ASP A 264 24.47 -5.13 -22.00
N LEU A 265 23.60 -5.29 -22.99
CA LEU A 265 22.17 -4.98 -22.87
C LEU A 265 21.50 -5.93 -21.88
N GLU A 266 21.72 -7.24 -22.06
CA GLU A 266 21.26 -8.27 -21.13
C GLU A 266 21.87 -8.09 -19.75
N PHE A 267 23.17 -7.80 -19.67
CA PHE A 267 23.83 -7.51 -18.40
C PHE A 267 23.10 -6.41 -17.62
N ASN A 268 22.85 -5.28 -18.27
CA ASN A 268 22.23 -4.12 -17.65
C ASN A 268 20.78 -4.43 -17.27
N ALA A 269 20.04 -5.15 -18.12
CA ALA A 269 18.67 -5.58 -17.85
C ALA A 269 18.59 -6.49 -16.62
N TRP A 270 19.43 -7.53 -16.54
CA TRP A 270 19.50 -8.44 -15.40
C TRP A 270 19.91 -7.72 -14.12
N LEU A 271 20.97 -6.90 -14.16
CA LEU A 271 21.44 -6.17 -12.98
C LEU A 271 20.37 -5.21 -12.45
N LYS A 272 19.73 -4.45 -13.35
CA LYS A 272 18.62 -3.54 -13.01
C LYS A 272 17.47 -4.32 -12.37
N LYS A 273 17.06 -5.44 -12.96
CA LYS A 273 15.98 -6.28 -12.44
C LYS A 273 16.28 -6.83 -11.04
N ILE A 274 17.50 -7.34 -10.82
CA ILE A 274 17.93 -7.88 -9.52
C ILE A 274 17.90 -6.79 -8.45
N LYS A 275 18.48 -5.62 -8.75
CA LYS A 275 18.48 -4.48 -7.83
C LYS A 275 17.06 -4.07 -7.46
N ASN A 276 16.17 -3.97 -8.45
CA ASN A 276 14.76 -3.65 -8.20
C ASN A 276 14.09 -4.66 -7.25
N VAL A 277 14.33 -5.96 -7.44
CA VAL A 277 13.82 -7.00 -6.52
C VAL A 277 14.43 -6.86 -5.13
N MET A 278 15.72 -6.56 -5.01
CA MET A 278 16.37 -6.35 -3.71
C MET A 278 15.82 -5.13 -2.98
N ASP A 279 15.62 -4.01 -3.67
CA ASP A 279 15.12 -2.77 -3.08
C ASP A 279 13.64 -2.90 -2.69
N PHE A 280 12.84 -3.62 -3.49
CA PHE A 280 11.50 -4.06 -3.11
C PHE A 280 11.51 -4.75 -1.73
N ASN A 281 12.44 -5.68 -1.49
CA ASN A 281 12.49 -6.41 -0.23
C ASN A 281 12.94 -5.56 0.96
N LYS A 282 13.79 -4.55 0.74
CA LYS A 282 14.19 -3.63 1.82
C LYS A 282 13.02 -2.76 2.28
N LEU A 283 12.22 -2.25 1.34
CA LEU A 283 11.02 -1.48 1.66
C LEU A 283 10.06 -2.31 2.52
N TRP A 284 9.81 -3.55 2.13
CA TRP A 284 8.93 -4.46 2.90
C TRP A 284 9.49 -4.87 4.26
N LYS A 285 10.78 -5.18 4.37
CA LYS A 285 11.39 -5.54 5.67
C LYS A 285 11.37 -4.39 6.68
N LYS A 286 11.51 -3.14 6.23
CA LYS A 286 11.35 -1.98 7.13
C LYS A 286 9.92 -1.89 7.66
N VAL A 287 8.94 -2.06 6.77
CA VAL A 287 7.52 -2.10 7.14
C VAL A 287 7.19 -3.28 8.09
N ASP A 288 7.88 -4.42 7.97
CA ASP A 288 7.72 -5.56 8.91
C ASP A 288 8.40 -5.32 10.27
N ALA A 289 9.49 -4.55 10.33
CA ALA A 289 10.26 -4.32 11.56
C ALA A 289 9.66 -3.22 12.46
N ASP A 290 9.06 -2.18 11.87
CA ASP A 290 8.49 -1.06 12.62
C ASP A 290 7.23 -1.47 13.41
N VAL A 291 6.50 -2.50 12.97
CA VAL A 291 5.32 -3.06 13.67
C VAL A 291 5.69 -3.66 15.04
N ASN A 292 6.85 -4.28 15.16
CA ASN A 292 7.30 -4.87 16.43
C ASN A 292 7.77 -3.82 17.44
N ARG A 293 7.88 -2.54 17.09
CA ARG A 293 8.18 -1.47 18.06
C ARG A 293 6.91 -0.85 18.62
N ASP A 294 5.96 -0.53 17.75
CA ASP A 294 4.71 0.14 18.15
C ASP A 294 3.83 -0.77 19.05
N ASP A 295 3.86 -2.10 18.87
CA ASP A 295 3.17 -3.05 19.76
C ASP A 295 3.87 -3.23 21.14
N LEU A 296 5.17 -2.92 21.22
CA LEU A 296 5.95 -3.02 22.46
C LEU A 296 5.81 -1.77 23.33
N GLU A 297 5.64 -0.59 22.73
CA GLU A 297 5.42 0.66 23.48
C GLU A 297 4.02 0.78 24.10
N LEU A 298 3.04 0.00 23.63
CA LEU A 298 1.70 -0.08 24.26
C LEU A 298 1.58 -1.08 25.41
N SER A 299 2.65 -1.85 25.70
CA SER A 299 2.65 -2.90 26.73
C SER A 299 3.27 -2.50 28.07
N ILE A 300 3.73 -1.25 28.21
CA ILE A 300 4.22 -0.71 29.49
C ILE A 300 3.08 0.06 30.16
N ILE A 301 2.14 -0.66 30.76
CA ILE A 301 1.30 -0.12 31.81
C ILE A 301 2.10 -0.33 33.11
N PRO A 302 2.46 0.71 33.88
CA PRO A 302 2.97 0.51 35.22
C PRO A 302 1.81 -0.06 36.05
N GLU A 303 1.99 -1.27 36.58
CA GLU A 303 1.15 -1.75 37.67
C GLU A 303 1.42 -0.85 38.90
N GLU A 304 0.38 -0.14 39.36
CA GLU A 304 0.31 0.40 40.73
C GLU A 304 -0.16 -0.69 41.70
#